data_AF-A0A2M7RIU5-F1
#
_entry.id   AF-A0A2M7RIU5-F1
#
_cell.length_a   1.000
_cell.length_b   1.000
_cell.length_c   1.000
_cell.angle_alpha   90.00
_cell.angle_beta   90.00
_cell.angle_gamma   90.00
#
_symmetry.space_group_name_H-M   'P 1'
#
loop_
_entity.id
_entity.type
_entity.pdbx_description
1 polymer ?
#
loop_
_entity_poly.entity_id
_entity_poly.type
_entity_poly.pdbx_seq_one_letter_code
_entity_poly.pdbx_strand_id
1 'polypeptide(L)'
;MNVQNLIKLYEKKKTQHGAEAFRYISQLLKEAKQLHRKDWLKSPTSNKDHEQSWRAFKGKNLEKLVVHIIKDEVEILGLKIVDGNALERTNSNNLSEELNRVKRNLLIDYGEFGFHLPDVDIIIYEPKTYEVIAVISSKVTLRERIAQTGYWKIKLSQDKITKHIKVFFVTPDEDKTLSI
;
A
#
# COMPACT_ATOMS: atom_id res chain seq x y z
N MET A 1 -20.10 4.17 -1.69
CA MET A 1 -18.84 4.93 -1.56
C MET A 1 -17.78 4.24 -2.42
N ASN A 2 -16.95 5.02 -3.11
CA ASN A 2 -15.83 4.50 -3.90
C ASN A 2 -14.51 5.20 -3.49
N VAL A 3 -13.39 4.81 -4.13
CA VAL A 3 -12.07 5.41 -3.87
C VAL A 3 -12.04 6.92 -4.13
N GLN A 4 -12.78 7.40 -5.14
CA GLN A 4 -12.82 8.83 -5.48
C GLN A 4 -13.49 9.65 -4.37
N ASN A 5 -14.49 9.09 -3.69
CA ASN A 5 -15.04 9.73 -2.49
C ASN A 5 -13.99 9.84 -1.37
N LEU A 6 -13.16 8.81 -1.20
CA LEU A 6 -12.11 8.81 -0.17
C LEU A 6 -11.02 9.84 -0.48
N ILE A 7 -10.59 9.93 -1.74
CA ILE A 7 -9.65 10.95 -2.21
C ILE A 7 -10.22 12.35 -2.01
N LYS A 8 -11.50 12.59 -2.35
CA LYS A 8 -12.15 13.89 -2.11
C LYS A 8 -12.19 14.27 -0.63
N LEU A 9 -12.40 13.31 0.28
CA LEU A 9 -12.30 13.58 1.71
C LEU A 9 -10.87 13.98 2.10
N TYR A 10 -9.86 13.32 1.51
CA TYR A 10 -8.46 13.65 1.77
C TYR A 10 -8.10 15.05 1.25
N GLU A 11 -8.51 15.40 0.04
CA GLU A 11 -8.28 16.74 -0.51
C GLU A 11 -8.90 17.83 0.35
N LYS A 12 -10.08 17.59 0.93
CA LYS A 12 -10.66 18.50 1.92
C LYS A 12 -9.78 18.64 3.16
N LYS A 13 -9.18 17.56 3.67
CA LYS A 13 -8.20 17.62 4.78
C LYS A 13 -6.92 18.34 4.34
N LYS A 14 -6.45 18.14 3.10
CA LYS A 14 -5.29 18.82 2.50
C LYS A 14 -5.52 20.34 2.43
N THR A 15 -6.71 20.79 2.05
CA THR A 15 -7.07 22.23 2.09
C THR A 15 -7.08 22.79 3.51
N GLN A 16 -7.52 22.01 4.51
CA GLN A 16 -7.65 22.46 5.89
C GLN A 16 -6.33 22.45 6.68
N HIS A 17 -5.45 21.50 6.39
CA HIS A 17 -4.27 21.19 7.22
C HIS A 17 -2.94 21.23 6.43
N GLY A 18 -2.97 21.49 5.12
CA GLY A 18 -1.79 21.56 4.29
C GLY A 18 -1.01 20.24 4.28
N ALA A 19 0.31 20.34 4.47
CA ALA A 19 1.23 19.19 4.51
C ALA A 19 0.92 18.20 5.64
N GLU A 20 0.25 18.62 6.72
CA GLU A 20 -0.06 17.76 7.86
C GLU A 20 -1.38 16.97 7.70
N ALA A 21 -2.03 17.07 6.53
CA ALA A 21 -3.31 16.39 6.28
C ALA A 21 -3.25 14.86 6.45
N PHE A 22 -2.10 14.23 6.18
CA PHE A 22 -1.90 12.80 6.40
C PHE A 22 -2.10 12.38 7.87
N ARG A 23 -1.90 13.29 8.84
CA ARG A 23 -2.15 12.98 10.27
C ARG A 23 -3.63 12.74 10.58
N TYR A 24 -4.53 13.16 9.70
CA TYR A 24 -5.98 13.08 9.90
C TYR A 24 -6.61 11.85 9.21
N ILE A 25 -5.81 10.90 8.70
CA ILE A 25 -6.31 9.69 8.03
C ILE A 25 -7.28 8.90 8.92
N SER A 26 -6.98 8.69 10.21
CA SER A 26 -7.87 7.94 11.10
C SER A 26 -9.22 8.64 11.30
N GLN A 27 -9.26 9.98 11.31
CA GLN A 27 -10.52 10.73 11.33
C GLN A 27 -11.25 10.60 9.99
N LEU A 28 -10.54 10.74 8.88
CA LEU A 28 -11.07 10.60 7.53
C LEU A 28 -11.71 9.21 7.34
N LEU A 29 -11.09 8.14 7.83
CA LEU A 29 -11.64 6.79 7.77
C LEU A 29 -12.92 6.62 8.60
N LYS A 30 -13.05 7.32 9.73
CA LYS A 30 -14.30 7.36 10.51
C LYS A 30 -15.42 8.07 9.74
N GLU A 31 -15.13 9.21 9.11
CA GLU A 31 -16.07 9.94 8.26
C GLU A 31 -16.50 9.08 7.06
N ALA A 32 -15.53 8.44 6.40
CA ALA A 32 -15.76 7.49 5.30
C ALA A 32 -16.66 6.32 5.71
N LYS A 33 -16.49 5.75 6.92
CA LYS A 33 -17.33 4.65 7.41
C LYS A 33 -18.81 5.04 7.48
N GLN A 34 -19.10 6.27 7.90
CA GLN A 34 -20.48 6.78 7.98
C GLN A 34 -21.10 6.92 6.59
N LEU A 35 -20.35 7.46 5.62
CA LEU A 35 -20.80 7.57 4.23
C LEU A 35 -21.00 6.20 3.59
N HIS A 36 -20.05 5.28 3.81
CA HIS A 36 -20.16 3.91 3.34
C HIS A 36 -21.40 3.22 3.90
N ARG A 37 -21.72 3.41 5.18
CA ARG A 37 -22.94 2.83 5.79
C ARG A 37 -24.21 3.36 5.12
N LYS A 38 -24.29 4.66 4.84
CA LYS A 38 -25.44 5.26 4.14
C LYS A 38 -25.67 4.65 2.76
N ASP A 39 -24.59 4.39 2.01
CA ASP A 39 -24.71 3.74 0.70
C ASP A 39 -25.02 2.25 0.80
N TRP A 40 -24.41 1.55 1.75
CA TRP A 40 -24.68 0.14 2.00
C TRP A 40 -26.14 -0.11 2.41
N LEU A 41 -26.78 0.81 3.14
CA LEU A 41 -28.21 0.70 3.46
C LEU A 41 -29.14 0.73 2.24
N LYS A 42 -28.69 1.34 1.12
CA LYS A 42 -29.45 1.36 -0.14
C LYS A 42 -29.34 0.03 -0.91
N SER A 43 -28.24 -0.70 -0.71
CA SER A 43 -27.97 -1.98 -1.36
C SER A 43 -27.08 -2.83 -0.45
N PRO A 44 -27.68 -3.49 0.57
CA PRO A 44 -26.91 -4.24 1.55
C PRO A 44 -26.34 -5.52 0.93
N THR A 45 -25.20 -5.96 1.45
CA THR A 45 -24.64 -7.28 1.14
C THR A 45 -25.62 -8.39 1.54
N SER A 46 -25.59 -9.53 0.85
CA SER A 46 -26.48 -10.69 1.09
C SER A 46 -26.55 -11.09 2.56
N ASN A 47 -25.41 -11.13 3.25
CA ASN A 47 -25.30 -11.53 4.65
C ASN A 47 -25.65 -10.41 5.65
N LYS A 48 -26.06 -9.23 5.16
CA LYS A 48 -26.37 -8.04 5.96
C LYS A 48 -25.28 -7.61 6.95
N ASP A 49 -24.01 -7.94 6.67
CA ASP A 49 -22.85 -7.54 7.47
C ASP A 49 -22.13 -6.32 6.87
N HIS A 50 -22.45 -5.14 7.41
CA HIS A 50 -21.77 -3.90 7.03
C HIS A 50 -20.30 -3.86 7.46
N GLU A 51 -19.93 -4.48 8.59
CA GLU A 51 -18.55 -4.45 9.08
C GLU A 51 -17.61 -5.26 8.18
N GLN A 52 -18.06 -6.42 7.69
CA GLN A 52 -17.30 -7.20 6.72
C GLN A 52 -17.10 -6.42 5.42
N SER A 53 -18.18 -5.81 4.90
CA SER A 53 -18.11 -4.96 3.71
C SER A 53 -17.15 -3.77 3.91
N TRP A 54 -17.23 -3.11 5.08
CA TRP A 54 -16.36 -2.00 5.44
C TRP A 54 -14.89 -2.41 5.55
N ARG A 55 -14.58 -3.55 6.18
CA ARG A 55 -13.21 -4.06 6.31
C ARG A 55 -12.56 -4.27 4.95
N ALA A 56 -13.28 -4.90 4.01
CA ALA A 56 -12.78 -5.12 2.65
C ALA A 56 -12.58 -3.80 1.89
N PHE A 57 -13.55 -2.88 1.97
CA PHE A 57 -13.44 -1.55 1.36
C PHE A 57 -12.24 -0.78 1.90
N LYS A 58 -12.07 -0.77 3.23
CA LYS A 58 -11.07 0.04 3.92
C LYS A 58 -9.65 -0.40 3.60
N GLY A 59 -9.36 -1.71 3.62
CA GLY A 59 -8.02 -2.23 3.30
C GLY A 59 -7.58 -1.83 1.89
N LYS A 60 -8.38 -2.23 0.89
CA LYS A 60 -8.10 -1.96 -0.53
C LYS A 60 -7.96 -0.48 -0.86
N ASN A 61 -8.74 0.39 -0.21
CA ASN A 61 -8.70 1.82 -0.52
C ASN A 61 -7.66 2.59 0.33
N LEU A 62 -7.17 2.04 1.44
CA LEU A 62 -6.06 2.64 2.18
C LEU A 62 -4.80 2.65 1.32
N GLU A 63 -4.48 1.54 0.64
CA GLU A 63 -3.35 1.43 -0.28
C GLU A 63 -3.40 2.52 -1.35
N LYS A 64 -4.55 2.66 -2.01
CA LYS A 64 -4.78 3.70 -3.04
C LYS A 64 -4.68 5.11 -2.48
N LEU A 65 -5.16 5.32 -1.26
CA LEU A 65 -5.05 6.61 -0.59
C LEU A 65 -3.58 6.92 -0.27
N VAL A 66 -2.79 5.97 0.23
CA VAL A 66 -1.36 6.15 0.47
C VAL A 66 -0.62 6.51 -0.81
N VAL A 67 -0.89 5.81 -1.93
CA VAL A 67 -0.33 6.19 -3.24
C VAL A 67 -0.68 7.63 -3.59
N HIS A 68 -1.95 8.02 -3.47
CA HIS A 68 -2.40 9.39 -3.75
C HIS A 68 -1.68 10.43 -2.88
N ILE A 69 -1.43 10.11 -1.60
CA ILE A 69 -0.79 11.03 -0.65
C ILE A 69 0.67 11.31 -1.00
N ILE A 70 1.42 10.29 -1.44
CA ILE A 70 2.87 10.40 -1.63
C ILE A 70 3.28 10.63 -3.09
N LYS A 71 2.33 10.58 -4.02
CA LYS A 71 2.61 10.54 -5.46
C LYS A 71 3.43 11.74 -5.90
N ASP A 72 2.97 12.94 -5.55
CA ASP A 72 3.58 14.19 -5.99
C ASP A 72 5.03 14.28 -5.47
N GLU A 73 5.25 13.95 -4.20
CA GLU A 73 6.58 13.97 -3.58
C GLU A 73 7.52 12.93 -4.20
N VAL A 74 7.03 11.74 -4.52
CA VAL A 74 7.84 10.70 -5.19
C VAL A 74 8.20 11.12 -6.61
N GLU A 75 7.26 11.70 -7.36
CA GLU A 75 7.48 12.17 -8.73
C GLU A 75 8.44 13.38 -8.77
N ILE A 76 8.36 14.30 -7.79
CA ILE A 76 9.31 15.42 -7.63
C ILE A 76 10.75 14.93 -7.43
N LEU A 77 10.93 13.79 -6.77
CA LEU A 77 12.23 13.15 -6.60
C LEU A 77 12.71 12.42 -7.86
N GLY A 78 11.94 12.43 -8.94
CA GLY A 78 12.26 11.74 -10.19
C GLY A 78 12.00 10.23 -10.15
N LEU A 79 11.33 9.73 -9.11
CA LEU A 79 11.04 8.32 -8.92
C LEU A 79 9.65 7.96 -9.46
N LYS A 80 9.40 6.66 -9.66
CA LYS A 80 8.10 6.12 -10.08
C LYS A 80 7.50 5.19 -9.03
N ILE A 81 6.17 5.10 -9.03
CA ILE A 81 5.39 4.20 -8.18
C ILE A 81 4.73 3.12 -9.04
N VAL A 82 4.76 1.87 -8.56
CA VAL A 82 3.95 0.77 -9.12
C VAL A 82 3.24 -0.02 -8.01
N ASP A 83 2.02 -0.49 -8.31
CA ASP A 83 1.25 -1.39 -7.46
C ASP A 83 1.93 -2.76 -7.38
N GLY A 84 2.20 -3.25 -6.17
CA GLY A 84 2.84 -4.55 -5.98
C GLY A 84 2.01 -5.71 -6.53
N ASN A 85 0.67 -5.63 -6.46
CA ASN A 85 -0.20 -6.65 -7.04
C ASN A 85 -0.08 -6.70 -8.57
N ALA A 86 0.20 -5.55 -9.22
CA ALA A 86 0.39 -5.51 -10.66
C ALA A 86 1.67 -6.26 -11.07
N LEU A 87 2.74 -6.20 -10.26
CA LEU A 87 3.94 -7.00 -10.53
C LEU A 87 3.78 -8.46 -10.15
N GLU A 88 3.11 -8.76 -9.04
CA GLU A 88 2.92 -10.12 -8.53
C GLU A 88 2.04 -10.96 -9.47
N ARG A 89 0.85 -10.47 -9.82
CA ARG A 89 -0.17 -11.22 -10.57
C ARG A 89 0.07 -11.28 -12.06
N THR A 90 0.83 -10.35 -12.61
CA THR A 90 1.07 -10.31 -14.05
C THR A 90 2.27 -11.18 -14.40
N ASN A 91 2.04 -12.14 -15.31
CA ASN A 91 3.10 -12.95 -15.88
C ASN A 91 4.13 -12.04 -16.58
N SER A 92 5.42 -12.34 -16.42
CA SER A 92 6.51 -11.56 -17.01
C SER A 92 6.39 -11.34 -18.52
N ASN A 93 5.75 -12.24 -19.27
CA ASN A 93 5.53 -12.09 -20.72
C ASN A 93 4.52 -10.98 -21.05
N ASN A 94 3.69 -10.59 -20.09
CA ASN A 94 2.67 -9.53 -20.23
C ASN A 94 3.08 -8.23 -19.54
N LEU A 95 4.26 -8.19 -18.91
CA LEU A 95 4.84 -6.96 -18.36
C LEU A 95 5.63 -6.23 -19.44
N SER A 96 5.63 -4.90 -19.40
CA SER A 96 6.63 -4.13 -20.14
C SER A 96 8.03 -4.48 -19.65
N GLU A 97 9.05 -4.23 -20.48
CA GLU A 97 10.44 -4.48 -20.11
C GLU A 97 10.81 -3.75 -18.80
N GLU A 98 10.39 -2.49 -18.67
CA GLU A 98 10.55 -1.67 -17.45
C GLU A 98 10.01 -2.42 -16.22
N LEU A 99 8.74 -2.82 -16.23
CA LEU A 99 8.12 -3.47 -15.07
C LEU A 99 8.70 -4.86 -14.79
N ASN A 100 9.13 -5.58 -15.82
CA ASN A 100 9.78 -6.88 -15.66
C ASN A 100 11.18 -6.72 -15.01
N ARG A 101 11.92 -5.66 -15.35
CA ARG A 101 13.20 -5.32 -14.69
C ARG A 101 12.98 -4.92 -13.23
N VAL A 102 11.99 -4.07 -12.95
CA VAL A 102 11.61 -3.72 -11.56
C VAL A 102 11.25 -4.98 -10.77
N LYS A 103 10.43 -5.88 -11.34
CA LYS A 103 10.07 -7.16 -10.72
C LYS A 103 11.32 -7.98 -10.37
N ARG A 104 12.27 -8.12 -11.30
CA ARG A 104 13.52 -8.87 -11.08
C ARG A 104 14.41 -8.24 -10.02
N ASN A 105 14.48 -6.91 -9.96
CA ASN A 105 15.25 -6.18 -8.95
C ASN A 105 14.65 -6.28 -7.52
N LEU A 106 13.47 -6.87 -7.38
CA LEU A 106 12.80 -7.10 -6.09
C LEU A 106 12.76 -8.58 -5.67
N LEU A 107 13.16 -9.52 -6.54
CA LEU A 107 13.08 -10.95 -6.24
C LEU A 107 14.03 -11.34 -5.11
N ILE A 108 13.58 -12.30 -4.30
CA ILE A 108 14.40 -13.01 -3.33
C ILE A 108 14.75 -14.37 -3.90
N ASP A 109 16.04 -14.69 -3.94
CA ASP A 109 16.55 -16.00 -4.34
C ASP A 109 16.51 -16.97 -3.14
N TYR A 110 15.77 -18.07 -3.29
CA TYR A 110 15.75 -19.18 -2.32
C TYR A 110 16.53 -20.40 -2.81
N GLY A 111 17.41 -20.24 -3.82
CA GLY A 111 18.23 -21.30 -4.39
C GLY A 111 17.38 -22.32 -5.14
N GLU A 112 17.41 -23.58 -4.71
CA GLU A 112 16.64 -24.66 -5.32
C GLU A 112 15.11 -24.45 -5.28
N PHE A 113 14.63 -23.62 -4.34
CA PHE A 113 13.22 -23.26 -4.22
C PHE A 113 12.80 -22.07 -5.09
N GLY A 114 13.71 -21.57 -5.93
CA GLY A 114 13.47 -20.55 -6.94
C GLY A 114 13.36 -19.13 -6.39
N PHE A 115 12.81 -18.25 -7.22
CA PHE A 115 12.66 -16.83 -6.90
C PHE A 115 11.25 -16.51 -6.41
N HIS A 116 11.18 -15.74 -5.32
CA HIS A 116 9.90 -15.32 -4.74
C HIS A 116 9.84 -13.80 -4.71
N LEU A 117 8.66 -13.25 -5.02
CA LEU A 117 8.41 -11.82 -4.91
C LEU A 117 7.87 -11.50 -3.51
N PRO A 118 8.43 -10.49 -2.81
CA PRO A 118 7.86 -9.98 -1.58
C PRO A 118 6.40 -9.53 -1.72
N ASP A 119 5.57 -9.85 -0.73
CA ASP A 119 4.20 -9.35 -0.62
C ASP A 119 4.23 -7.91 -0.08
N VAL A 120 4.21 -6.94 -0.99
CA VAL A 120 4.26 -5.50 -0.73
C VAL A 120 3.18 -4.80 -1.52
N ASP A 121 2.61 -3.73 -0.97
CA ASP A 121 1.47 -3.06 -1.58
C ASP A 121 1.91 -2.01 -2.61
N ILE A 122 3.01 -1.30 -2.32
CA ILE A 122 3.53 -0.19 -3.15
C ILE A 122 5.04 -0.33 -3.34
N ILE A 123 5.51 -0.13 -4.56
CA ILE A 123 6.93 -0.18 -4.92
C ILE A 123 7.34 1.16 -5.51
N ILE A 124 8.45 1.72 -5.03
CA ILE A 124 9.05 2.96 -5.51
C ILE A 124 10.40 2.62 -6.15
N TYR A 125 10.62 3.05 -7.38
CA TYR A 125 11.83 2.73 -8.14
C TYR A 125 12.36 3.92 -8.96
N GLU A 126 13.65 3.87 -9.27
CA GLU A 126 14.32 4.84 -10.16
C GLU A 126 14.06 4.45 -11.62
N PRO A 127 13.39 5.29 -12.43
CA PRO A 127 12.98 4.93 -13.79
C PRO A 127 14.13 4.73 -14.78
N LYS A 128 15.33 5.28 -14.52
CA LYS A 128 16.48 5.12 -15.44
C LYS A 128 17.22 3.79 -15.27
N THR A 129 17.35 3.32 -14.03
CA THR A 129 18.10 2.10 -13.68
C THR A 129 17.19 0.93 -13.36
N TYR A 130 15.89 1.21 -13.12
CA TYR A 130 14.89 0.28 -12.60
C TYR A 130 15.21 -0.25 -11.20
N GLU A 131 16.14 0.39 -10.48
CA GLU A 131 16.50 0.05 -9.11
C GLU A 131 15.33 0.35 -8.18
N VAL A 132 14.94 -0.64 -7.37
CA VAL A 132 13.90 -0.47 -6.37
C VAL A 132 14.48 0.28 -5.19
N ILE A 133 13.93 1.44 -4.86
CA ILE A 133 14.45 2.29 -3.78
C ILE A 133 13.75 1.96 -2.46
N ALA A 134 12.44 1.75 -2.54
CA ALA A 134 11.63 1.48 -1.38
C ALA A 134 10.40 0.61 -1.72
N VAL A 135 9.94 -0.12 -0.72
CA VAL A 135 8.65 -0.81 -0.75
C VAL A 135 7.84 -0.40 0.48
N ILE A 136 6.52 -0.33 0.32
CA ILE A 136 5.60 0.07 1.39
C ILE A 136 4.54 -1.01 1.53
N SER A 137 4.37 -1.51 2.76
CA SER A 137 3.19 -2.27 3.16
C SER A 137 2.25 -1.35 3.95
N SER A 138 0.99 -1.29 3.56
CA SER A 138 -0.05 -0.49 4.19
C SER A 138 -1.09 -1.38 4.83
N LYS A 139 -1.21 -1.39 6.16
CA LYS A 139 -2.21 -2.20 6.86
C LYS A 139 -3.00 -1.34 7.84
N VAL A 140 -4.33 -1.51 7.84
CA VAL A 140 -5.22 -0.74 8.73
C VAL A 140 -5.10 -1.17 10.20
N THR A 141 -4.94 -2.47 10.42
CA THR A 141 -4.81 -3.11 11.73
C THR A 141 -3.62 -4.04 11.68
N LEU A 142 -2.85 -4.14 12.75
CA LEU A 142 -1.53 -4.76 12.72
C LEU A 142 -1.62 -6.25 12.97
N ARG A 143 -2.20 -6.66 14.10
CA ARG A 143 -2.19 -8.05 14.58
C ARG A 143 -0.86 -8.76 14.27
N GLU A 144 -0.89 -10.04 13.90
CA GLU A 144 0.27 -10.81 13.45
C GLU A 144 0.87 -10.34 12.12
N ARG A 145 0.17 -9.51 11.34
CA ARG A 145 0.57 -9.14 9.97
C ARG A 145 1.78 -8.21 9.93
N ILE A 146 2.12 -7.56 11.04
CA ILE A 146 3.38 -6.80 11.14
C ILE A 146 4.60 -7.71 10.96
N ALA A 147 4.51 -8.98 11.36
CA ALA A 147 5.59 -9.95 11.19
C ALA A 147 5.86 -10.26 9.72
N GLN A 148 4.85 -10.16 8.83
CA GLN A 148 5.04 -10.37 7.39
C GLN A 148 5.90 -9.27 6.76
N THR A 149 5.63 -8.00 7.07
CA THR A 149 6.48 -6.90 6.60
C THR A 149 7.89 -6.99 7.20
N GLY A 150 8.00 -7.36 8.48
CA GLY A 150 9.29 -7.61 9.13
C GLY A 150 10.09 -8.73 8.45
N TYR A 151 9.43 -9.83 8.10
CA TYR A 151 10.02 -10.95 7.36
C TYR A 151 10.63 -10.50 6.04
N TRP A 152 9.89 -9.73 5.24
CA TRP A 152 10.41 -9.22 3.96
C TRP A 152 11.58 -8.26 4.13
N LYS A 153 11.57 -7.40 5.16
CA LYS A 153 12.73 -6.56 5.46
C LYS A 153 13.97 -7.38 5.76
N ILE A 154 13.84 -8.44 6.55
CA ILE A 154 14.96 -9.35 6.84
C ILE A 154 15.46 -10.00 5.56
N LYS A 155 14.56 -10.56 4.74
CA LYS A 155 14.94 -11.22 3.47
C LYS A 155 15.65 -10.30 2.49
N LEU A 156 15.13 -9.09 2.28
CA LEU A 156 15.78 -8.10 1.42
C LEU A 156 17.15 -7.69 1.98
N SER A 157 17.32 -7.63 3.30
CA SER A 157 18.60 -7.24 3.90
C SER A 157 19.72 -8.28 3.79
N GLN A 158 19.39 -9.54 3.51
CA GLN A 158 20.35 -10.64 3.46
C GLN A 158 21.13 -10.69 2.13
N ASP A 159 20.59 -10.12 1.06
CA ASP A 159 21.22 -10.14 -0.27
C ASP A 159 21.94 -8.82 -0.57
N LYS A 160 23.14 -8.90 -1.16
CA LYS A 160 23.93 -7.71 -1.53
C LYS A 160 23.24 -6.84 -2.57
N ILE A 161 22.42 -7.44 -3.44
CA ILE A 161 21.66 -6.77 -4.48
C ILE A 161 20.47 -6.04 -3.90
N THR A 162 19.73 -6.62 -2.93
CA THR A 162 18.47 -6.03 -2.44
C THR A 162 18.56 -5.33 -1.07
N LYS A 163 19.69 -5.43 -0.35
CA LYS A 163 19.86 -4.85 1.00
C LYS A 163 19.67 -3.34 1.09
N HIS A 164 19.84 -2.63 -0.02
CA HIS A 164 19.66 -1.18 -0.10
C HIS A 164 18.18 -0.77 -0.05
N ILE A 165 17.25 -1.70 -0.35
CA ILE A 165 15.82 -1.44 -0.40
C ILE A 165 15.29 -1.07 0.98
N LYS A 166 14.67 0.11 1.05
CA LYS A 166 13.98 0.59 2.26
C LYS A 166 12.61 -0.07 2.35
N VAL A 167 12.29 -0.67 3.48
CA VAL A 167 10.96 -1.24 3.72
C VAL A 167 10.25 -0.35 4.71
N PHE A 168 9.14 0.22 4.26
CA PHE A 168 8.27 1.03 5.08
C PHE A 168 6.99 0.28 5.39
N PHE A 169 6.48 0.57 6.57
CA PHE A 169 5.22 0.07 7.04
C PHE A 169 4.34 1.24 7.43
N VAL A 170 3.15 1.34 6.84
CA VAL A 170 2.22 2.45 7.04
C VAL A 170 0.93 1.93 7.65
N THR A 171 0.49 2.56 8.73
CA THR A 171 -0.75 2.20 9.42
C THR A 171 -1.41 3.39 10.10
N PRO A 172 -2.75 3.46 10.13
CA PRO A 172 -3.49 4.31 11.04
C PRO A 172 -3.58 3.75 12.48
N ASP A 173 -3.03 2.55 12.74
CA ASP A 173 -3.03 1.85 14.05
C ASP A 173 -4.42 1.78 14.71
N GLU A 174 -5.45 1.38 13.94
CA GLU A 174 -6.83 1.39 14.45
C GLU A 174 -7.07 0.38 15.59
N ASP A 175 -6.25 -0.66 15.68
CA ASP A 175 -6.26 -1.63 16.79
C ASP A 175 -5.34 -1.25 17.95
N LYS A 176 -4.67 -0.09 17.88
CA LYS A 176 -3.80 0.47 18.93
C LYS A 176 -2.66 -0.46 19.33
N THR A 177 -2.17 -1.26 18.40
CA THR A 177 -1.10 -2.24 18.67
C THR A 177 0.23 -1.53 18.93
N LEU A 178 0.45 -0.33 18.36
CA LEU A 178 1.68 0.45 18.56
C LEU A 178 1.58 1.47 19.69
N SER A 179 0.40 1.66 20.25
CA SER A 179 0.16 2.58 21.36
C SER A 179 0.51 1.88 22.68
N ILE A 180 1.70 2.15 23.21
CA ILE A 180 2.16 1.71 24.54
C ILE A 180 1.74 2.74 25.59
#